data_AF-A0A8J5X7B3-F1
#
_entry.id   AF-A0A8J5X7B3-F1
#
_cell.length_a   1.000
_cell.length_b   1.000
_cell.length_c   1.000
_cell.angle_alpha   90.00
_cell.angle_beta   90.00
_cell.angle_gamma   90.00
#
_symmetry.space_group_name_H-M   'P 1'
#
loop_
_entity.id
_entity.type
_entity.pdbx_description
1 polymer ?
#
loop_
_entity_poly.entity_id
_entity_poly.type
_entity_poly.pdbx_seq_one_letter_code
_entity_poly.pdbx_strand_id
1 'polypeptide(L)'
;MPAARTDVYVIGCGIPDISIGYTHLEQLLDEPRLAPRVRVLAVVEPFFLDPANERLSVESGFAVVAERLARERGVLVVRTIAELPPRADAESRPCLAIFASRTADAPRLFADLVDAQLRLRVTHALIEKPASPDAAGVAQVAAAAAAARIVVFVGYNKNVAPHAEGAYRALLELHARGREASIELYHDNDYATDGLAECFARCSVGMLKDMACHELALAVCLFGLRARDLLGPDGRATIALDAARSSLETHGGLTDWRALSFAVSLAPAHAGTAIADEPAAAVRRITLVQNRCGGDTSRIAVRALGARRNGSGVSVGDAPPSEPDERVIECTMPSEGARAAIERRRAARPRLRAYLAVQWDDYVELKERILAHVEAGAVGGQALARAPATGALGSPSAAGAVVGAAAGGAPPWPMGVASLQDALEIVLGEHPCSDAMIALIDCHESSALNRFTGRCNDVAAALDRCLRANKRTKVKASLEVAREKRRRWEELCVEQGLQLGPSRPGAD
;
A
#
# COMPACT_ATOMS: atom_id res chain seq x y z
N MET A 1 2.02 21.84 26.93
CA MET A 1 1.80 20.65 26.08
C MET A 1 3.15 20.03 25.76
N PRO A 2 3.31 18.70 25.78
CA PRO A 2 4.58 18.09 25.34
C PRO A 2 4.87 18.53 23.90
N ALA A 3 6.14 18.82 23.58
CA ALA A 3 6.52 19.23 22.24
C ALA A 3 6.21 18.10 21.25
N ALA A 4 5.62 18.45 20.10
CA ALA A 4 5.41 17.53 19.00
C ALA A 4 6.73 16.80 18.67
N ARG A 5 6.63 15.49 18.40
CA ARG A 5 7.80 14.61 18.28
C ARG A 5 8.19 14.34 16.83
N THR A 6 7.22 14.44 15.91
CA THR A 6 7.42 14.14 14.49
C THR A 6 6.90 15.28 13.62
N ASP A 7 7.72 15.75 12.69
CA ASP A 7 7.28 16.71 11.66
C ASP A 7 6.61 15.97 10.49
N VAL A 8 5.54 16.53 9.94
CA VAL A 8 4.76 15.85 8.88
C VAL A 8 4.51 16.76 7.68
N TYR A 9 4.72 16.20 6.48
CA TYR A 9 4.21 16.74 5.22
C TYR A 9 3.07 15.87 4.72
N VAL A 10 1.99 16.49 4.21
CA VAL A 10 0.89 15.77 3.55
C VAL A 10 0.90 16.12 2.06
N ILE A 11 1.07 15.13 1.19
CA ILE A 11 1.27 15.28 -0.26
C ILE A 11 0.06 14.67 -0.98
N GLY A 12 -0.67 15.47 -1.76
CA GLY A 12 -1.95 15.09 -2.36
C GLY A 12 -3.09 15.13 -1.33
N CYS A 13 -3.39 16.31 -0.78
CA CYS A 13 -4.41 16.47 0.25
C CYS A 13 -5.83 16.30 -0.33
N GLY A 14 -6.13 16.95 -1.45
CA GLY A 14 -7.47 16.98 -2.02
C GLY A 14 -8.52 17.63 -1.11
N ILE A 15 -9.78 17.25 -1.30
CA ILE A 15 -10.95 17.96 -0.79
C ILE A 15 -11.47 17.32 0.51
N PRO A 16 -11.93 18.12 1.50
CA PRO A 16 -12.63 17.62 2.68
C PRO A 16 -13.74 16.61 2.35
N ASP A 17 -13.90 15.61 3.21
CA ASP A 17 -14.93 14.55 3.12
C ASP A 17 -14.81 13.60 1.91
N ILE A 18 -14.03 13.95 0.90
CA ILE A 18 -13.94 13.24 -0.38
C ILE A 18 -12.60 12.53 -0.51
N SER A 19 -11.51 13.22 -0.16
CA SER A 19 -10.14 12.76 -0.41
C SER A 19 -9.52 12.17 0.84
N ILE A 20 -8.88 11.01 0.69
CA ILE A 20 -8.12 10.36 1.75
C ILE A 20 -6.99 11.26 2.29
N GLY A 21 -6.36 12.08 1.44
CA GLY A 21 -5.34 13.04 1.85
C GLY A 21 -5.82 14.05 2.88
N TYR A 22 -7.03 14.60 2.71
CA TYR A 22 -7.61 15.53 3.66
C TYR A 22 -8.00 14.80 4.94
N THR A 23 -8.48 13.56 4.83
CA THR A 23 -8.72 12.71 6.01
C THR A 23 -7.44 12.48 6.81
N HIS A 24 -6.29 12.21 6.18
CA HIS A 24 -5.01 12.14 6.89
C HIS A 24 -4.67 13.45 7.58
N LEU A 25 -4.78 14.57 6.86
CA LEU A 25 -4.49 15.90 7.39
C LEU A 25 -5.36 16.22 8.61
N GLU A 26 -6.67 16.02 8.50
CA GLU A 26 -7.62 16.25 9.57
C GLU A 26 -7.34 15.38 10.78
N GLN A 27 -7.08 14.08 10.58
CA GLN A 27 -6.70 13.19 11.68
C GLN A 27 -5.38 13.64 12.34
N LEU A 28 -4.39 14.08 11.58
CA LEU A 28 -3.14 14.60 12.15
C LEU A 28 -3.32 15.90 12.94
N LEU A 29 -4.28 16.74 12.55
CA LEU A 29 -4.54 18.02 13.22
C LEU A 29 -5.45 17.88 14.44
N ASP A 30 -6.44 16.97 14.37
CA ASP A 30 -7.61 17.02 15.26
C ASP A 30 -7.82 15.72 16.05
N GLU A 31 -7.26 14.58 15.63
CA GLU A 31 -7.44 13.32 16.37
C GLU A 31 -6.61 13.36 17.67
N PRO A 32 -7.23 13.22 18.86
CA PRO A 32 -6.52 13.33 20.14
C PRO A 32 -5.34 12.36 20.30
N ARG A 33 -5.38 11.21 19.64
CA ARG A 33 -4.29 10.21 19.63
C ARG A 33 -3.07 10.63 18.81
N LEU A 34 -3.26 11.50 17.82
CA LEU A 34 -2.23 11.88 16.84
C LEU A 34 -1.75 13.32 17.00
N ALA A 35 -2.68 14.27 17.14
CA ALA A 35 -2.39 15.70 17.15
C ALA A 35 -1.30 16.13 18.15
N PRO A 36 -1.23 15.60 19.39
CA PRO A 36 -0.16 15.97 20.32
C PRO A 36 1.24 15.47 19.93
N ARG A 37 1.33 14.50 19.00
CA ARG A 37 2.58 13.83 18.60
C ARG A 37 3.20 14.44 17.36
N VAL A 38 2.41 15.16 16.55
CA VAL A 38 2.82 15.61 15.22
C VAL A 38 2.79 17.12 15.10
N ARG A 39 3.67 17.65 14.25
CA ARG A 39 3.59 19.01 13.73
C ARG A 39 3.45 18.94 12.23
N VAL A 40 2.27 19.26 11.72
CA VAL A 40 2.04 19.36 10.27
C VAL A 40 2.71 20.64 9.76
N LEU A 41 3.74 20.49 8.95
CA LEU A 41 4.54 21.61 8.44
C LEU A 41 3.89 22.23 7.20
N ALA A 42 3.48 21.37 6.26
CA ALA A 42 2.89 21.83 5.01
C ALA A 42 2.04 20.75 4.35
N VAL A 43 1.16 21.23 3.47
CA VAL A 43 0.41 20.46 2.49
C VAL A 43 0.99 20.74 1.10
N VAL A 44 1.27 19.70 0.34
CA VAL A 44 1.59 19.78 -1.09
C VAL A 44 0.38 19.30 -1.87
N GLU A 45 -0.25 20.17 -2.66
CA GLU A 45 -1.39 19.80 -3.50
C GLU A 45 -1.14 20.13 -4.97
N PRO A 46 -0.61 19.17 -5.76
CA PRO A 46 -0.23 19.44 -7.14
C PRO A 46 -1.42 19.55 -8.09
N PHE A 47 -2.57 18.93 -7.81
CA PHE A 47 -3.69 18.91 -8.75
C PHE A 47 -4.53 20.19 -8.65
N PHE A 48 -5.03 20.53 -7.47
CA PHE A 48 -5.90 21.70 -7.28
C PHE A 48 -5.16 23.03 -7.28
N LEU A 49 -3.84 23.04 -7.15
CA LEU A 49 -3.03 24.26 -7.28
C LEU A 49 -2.37 24.38 -8.65
N ASP A 50 -2.62 23.45 -9.57
CA ASP A 50 -2.23 23.62 -10.97
C ASP A 50 -3.09 24.73 -11.60
N PRO A 51 -2.48 25.77 -12.23
CA PRO A 51 -3.24 26.78 -12.96
C PRO A 51 -4.18 26.20 -14.03
N ALA A 52 -3.86 25.04 -14.61
CA ALA A 52 -4.73 24.36 -15.55
C ALA A 52 -6.03 23.84 -14.91
N ASN A 53 -6.07 23.69 -13.58
CA ASN A 53 -7.21 23.19 -12.81
C ASN A 53 -7.81 24.27 -11.89
N GLU A 54 -7.47 25.55 -12.07
CA GLU A 54 -7.93 26.65 -11.20
C GLU A 54 -9.46 26.65 -11.03
N ARG A 55 -10.19 26.46 -12.14
CA ARG A 55 -11.65 26.34 -12.12
C ARG A 55 -12.13 25.22 -11.21
N LEU A 56 -11.53 24.03 -11.30
CA LEU A 56 -11.86 22.88 -10.46
C LEU A 56 -11.52 23.14 -8.99
N SER A 57 -10.44 23.87 -8.72
CA SER A 57 -10.05 24.29 -7.37
C SER A 57 -11.10 25.17 -6.70
N VAL A 58 -11.64 26.14 -7.45
CA VAL A 58 -12.70 27.04 -6.96
C VAL A 58 -14.02 26.27 -6.82
N GLU A 59 -14.43 25.53 -7.85
CA GLU A 59 -15.71 24.80 -7.86
C GLU A 59 -15.76 23.70 -6.77
N SER A 60 -14.63 23.08 -6.46
CA SER A 60 -14.52 22.11 -5.36
C SER A 60 -14.39 22.74 -3.97
N GLY A 61 -14.09 24.04 -3.90
CA GLY A 61 -13.81 24.76 -2.66
C GLY A 61 -12.41 24.53 -2.08
N PHE A 62 -11.50 23.89 -2.81
CA PHE A 62 -10.12 23.66 -2.33
C PHE A 62 -9.37 24.97 -2.05
N ALA A 63 -9.56 26.01 -2.88
CA ALA A 63 -8.94 27.31 -2.65
C ALA A 63 -9.29 27.89 -1.26
N VAL A 64 -10.56 27.81 -0.88
CA VAL A 64 -11.04 28.24 0.44
C VAL A 64 -10.44 27.39 1.56
N VAL A 65 -10.30 26.07 1.33
CA VAL A 65 -9.67 25.16 2.29
C VAL A 65 -8.19 25.51 2.49
N ALA A 66 -7.45 25.79 1.42
CA ALA A 66 -6.05 26.16 1.49
C ALA A 66 -5.83 27.47 2.27
N GLU A 67 -6.63 28.50 1.98
CA GLU A 67 -6.61 29.76 2.74
C GLU A 67 -6.92 29.55 4.23
N ARG A 68 -7.91 28.70 4.52
CA ARG A 68 -8.29 28.37 5.90
C ARG A 68 -7.16 27.66 6.64
N LEU A 69 -6.51 26.68 6.02
CA LEU A 69 -5.38 25.96 6.61
C LEU A 69 -4.22 26.90 6.93
N ALA A 70 -3.90 27.82 6.02
CA ALA A 70 -2.85 28.81 6.24
C ALA A 70 -3.23 29.77 7.39
N ARG A 71 -4.43 30.33 7.37
CA ARG A 71 -4.88 31.34 8.34
C ARG A 71 -5.13 30.78 9.74
N GLU A 72 -5.81 29.64 9.84
CA GLU A 72 -6.33 29.12 11.11
C GLU A 72 -5.43 28.06 11.74
N ARG A 73 -4.63 27.37 10.92
CA ARG A 73 -3.73 26.30 11.39
C ARG A 73 -2.25 26.60 11.18
N GLY A 74 -1.90 27.70 10.50
CA GLY A 74 -0.51 28.02 10.18
C GLY A 74 0.16 26.99 9.28
N VAL A 75 -0.62 26.18 8.55
CA VAL A 75 -0.11 25.14 7.67
C VAL A 75 0.18 25.75 6.31
N LEU A 76 1.43 25.68 5.87
CA LEU A 76 1.82 26.11 4.52
C LEU A 76 1.15 25.21 3.48
N VAL A 77 0.57 25.80 2.43
CA VAL A 77 -0.02 25.06 1.32
C VAL A 77 0.70 25.44 0.04
N VAL A 78 1.36 24.48 -0.61
CA VAL A 78 2.17 24.68 -1.82
C VAL A 78 1.79 23.69 -2.91
N ARG A 79 2.14 23.98 -4.17
CA ARG A 79 1.81 23.11 -5.30
C ARG A 79 2.79 21.96 -5.46
N THR A 80 4.08 22.23 -5.23
CA THR A 80 5.14 21.25 -5.49
C THR A 80 6.05 21.05 -4.28
N ILE A 81 6.70 19.88 -4.20
CA ILE A 81 7.70 19.58 -3.16
C ILE A 81 8.90 20.56 -3.22
N ALA A 82 9.22 21.05 -4.41
CA ALA A 82 10.28 22.04 -4.61
C ALA A 82 9.99 23.38 -3.91
N GLU A 83 8.72 23.76 -3.77
CA GLU A 83 8.27 25.01 -3.13
C GLU A 83 8.30 24.93 -1.59
N LEU A 84 8.45 23.74 -1.00
CA LEU A 84 8.59 23.59 0.45
C LEU A 84 9.86 24.30 0.94
N PRO A 85 9.84 25.03 2.06
CA PRO A 85 11.05 25.65 2.60
C PRO A 85 12.03 24.59 3.13
N PRO A 86 13.35 24.84 3.07
CA PRO A 86 14.33 24.03 3.79
C PRO A 86 13.98 23.95 5.29
N ARG A 87 14.16 22.78 5.90
CA ARG A 87 14.01 22.67 7.36
C ARG A 87 15.27 23.19 8.03
N ALA A 88 15.13 24.32 8.74
CA ALA A 88 16.22 24.91 9.51
C ALA A 88 16.63 23.98 10.67
N ASP A 89 17.94 23.79 10.80
CA ASP A 89 18.54 22.91 11.80
C ASP A 89 18.39 23.50 13.20
N ALA A 90 17.60 22.86 14.06
CA ALA A 90 17.65 23.08 15.50
C ALA A 90 17.11 21.89 16.30
N GLU A 91 16.16 21.12 15.77
CA GLU A 91 15.56 20.01 16.49
C GLU A 91 15.63 18.77 15.60
N SER A 92 16.39 17.78 16.02
CA SER A 92 16.66 16.48 15.38
C SER A 92 15.40 15.59 15.24
N ARG A 93 14.23 16.18 15.01
CA ARG A 93 12.97 15.48 14.91
C ARG A 93 12.89 14.72 13.59
N PRO A 94 12.47 13.44 13.63
CA PRO A 94 12.16 12.71 12.41
C PRO A 94 11.06 13.42 11.63
N CYS A 95 11.07 13.21 10.31
CA CYS A 95 10.05 13.77 9.44
C CYS A 95 9.44 12.70 8.54
N LEU A 96 8.11 12.68 8.56
CA LEU A 96 7.26 11.76 7.83
C LEU A 96 6.57 12.51 6.68
N ALA A 97 6.76 12.03 5.45
CA ALA A 97 5.96 12.47 4.31
C ALA A 97 4.81 11.48 4.05
N ILE A 98 3.57 11.95 4.09
CA ILE A 98 2.39 11.13 3.75
C ILE A 98 1.96 11.43 2.33
N PHE A 99 2.00 10.44 1.45
CA PHE A 99 1.54 10.52 0.06
C PHE A 99 0.13 9.95 -0.04
N ALA A 100 -0.81 10.82 -0.36
CA ALA A 100 -2.22 10.51 -0.62
C ALA A 100 -2.65 10.99 -2.02
N SER A 101 -1.70 11.11 -2.93
CA SER A 101 -1.93 11.46 -4.33
C SER A 101 -2.57 10.30 -5.11
N ARG A 102 -3.00 10.57 -6.35
CA ARG A 102 -3.37 9.50 -7.28
C ARG A 102 -2.20 8.51 -7.43
N THR A 103 -2.53 7.22 -7.49
CA THR A 103 -1.56 6.12 -7.64
C THR A 103 -0.57 6.34 -8.80
N ALA A 104 -1.04 6.88 -9.94
CA ALA A 104 -0.19 7.15 -11.09
C ALA A 104 0.85 8.26 -10.85
N ASP A 105 0.59 9.18 -9.91
CA ASP A 105 1.49 10.28 -9.57
C ASP A 105 2.48 9.91 -8.46
N ALA A 106 2.16 8.91 -7.64
CA ALA A 106 2.93 8.57 -6.45
C ALA A 106 4.42 8.29 -6.75
N PRO A 107 4.82 7.52 -7.80
CA PRO A 107 6.23 7.29 -8.11
C PRO A 107 7.00 8.58 -8.46
N ARG A 108 6.38 9.48 -9.24
CA ARG A 108 7.00 10.76 -9.60
C ARG A 108 7.16 11.66 -8.38
N LEU A 109 6.11 11.79 -7.57
CA LEU A 109 6.15 12.61 -6.36
C LEU A 109 7.15 12.06 -5.34
N PHE A 110 7.30 10.73 -5.26
CA PHE A 110 8.33 10.13 -4.42
C PHE A 110 9.75 10.42 -4.92
N ALA A 111 9.97 10.42 -6.23
CA ALA A 111 11.24 10.86 -6.81
C ALA A 111 11.53 12.34 -6.49
N ASP A 112 10.53 13.22 -6.64
CA ASP A 112 10.64 14.64 -6.27
C ASP A 112 10.98 14.81 -4.77
N LEU A 113 10.47 13.94 -3.89
CA LEU A 113 10.82 13.90 -2.48
C LEU A 113 12.28 13.48 -2.26
N VAL A 114 12.74 12.43 -2.94
CA VAL A 114 14.12 11.95 -2.84
C VAL A 114 15.10 13.04 -3.23
N ASP A 115 14.84 13.76 -4.33
CA ASP A 115 15.67 14.88 -4.78
C ASP A 115 15.72 16.02 -3.75
N ALA A 116 14.62 16.25 -3.04
CA ALA A 116 14.52 17.26 -1.99
C ALA A 116 14.91 16.76 -0.60
N GLN A 117 15.23 15.47 -0.42
CA GLN A 117 15.28 14.80 0.88
C GLN A 117 16.28 15.45 1.83
N LEU A 118 17.49 15.78 1.38
CA LEU A 118 18.52 16.37 2.24
C LEU A 118 18.10 17.75 2.77
N ARG A 119 17.43 18.54 1.93
CA ARG A 119 16.93 19.88 2.25
C ARG A 119 15.69 19.84 3.15
N LEU A 120 14.83 18.85 2.96
CA LEU A 120 13.61 18.62 3.74
C LEU A 120 13.83 17.68 4.94
N ARG A 121 15.02 17.10 5.08
CA ARG A 121 15.38 16.13 6.13
C ARG A 121 14.32 15.06 6.39
N VAL A 122 13.74 14.53 5.31
CA VAL A 122 12.70 13.49 5.39
C VAL A 122 13.36 12.15 5.63
N THR A 123 12.87 11.43 6.64
CA THR A 123 13.42 10.14 7.08
C THR A 123 12.44 9.00 6.86
N HIS A 124 11.14 9.30 6.80
CA HIS A 124 10.08 8.31 6.64
C HIS A 124 9.07 8.77 5.60
N ALA A 125 8.41 7.81 4.95
CA ALA A 125 7.27 8.05 4.09
C ALA A 125 6.15 7.05 4.36
N LEU A 126 4.91 7.51 4.35
CA LEU A 126 3.71 6.68 4.27
C LEU A 126 3.09 6.90 2.90
N ILE A 127 3.03 5.89 2.06
CA ILE A 127 2.47 5.98 0.71
C ILE A 127 1.13 5.24 0.69
N GLU A 128 0.06 5.94 0.29
CA GLU A 128 -1.24 5.33 0.11
C GLU A 128 -1.21 4.16 -0.87
N LYS A 129 -2.15 3.23 -0.69
CA LYS A 129 -2.18 2.05 -1.55
C LYS A 129 -2.77 2.37 -2.94
N PRO A 130 -2.41 1.55 -3.94
CA PRO A 130 -1.10 0.93 -4.07
C PRO A 130 -0.03 2.01 -4.29
N ALA A 131 1.22 1.72 -3.90
CA ALA A 131 2.32 2.69 -4.01
C ALA A 131 2.70 3.04 -5.46
N SER A 132 2.27 2.25 -6.44
CA SER A 132 2.48 2.44 -7.88
C SER A 132 1.40 1.67 -8.68
N PRO A 133 1.09 2.04 -9.94
CA PRO A 133 0.17 1.30 -10.81
C PRO A 133 0.65 -0.12 -11.19
N ASP A 134 1.95 -0.37 -11.07
CA ASP A 134 2.57 -1.64 -11.42
C ASP A 134 3.74 -2.00 -10.50
N ALA A 135 4.13 -3.28 -10.56
CA ALA A 135 5.20 -3.85 -9.74
C ALA A 135 6.56 -3.23 -10.04
N ALA A 136 6.84 -2.86 -11.29
CA ALA A 136 8.09 -2.22 -11.67
C ALA A 136 8.25 -0.85 -10.99
N GLY A 137 7.18 -0.05 -10.94
CA GLY A 137 7.19 1.22 -10.22
C GLY A 137 7.26 1.03 -8.69
N VAL A 138 6.66 -0.03 -8.12
CA VAL A 138 6.88 -0.38 -6.70
C VAL A 138 8.36 -0.67 -6.44
N ALA A 139 9.00 -1.48 -7.30
CA ALA A 139 10.42 -1.80 -7.18
C ALA A 139 11.32 -0.54 -7.32
N GLN A 140 10.96 0.38 -8.23
CA GLN A 140 11.66 1.67 -8.36
C GLN A 140 11.54 2.54 -7.11
N VAL A 141 10.33 2.65 -6.54
CA VAL A 141 10.11 3.38 -5.27
C VAL A 141 10.93 2.75 -4.15
N ALA A 142 10.93 1.42 -4.02
CA ALA A 142 11.70 0.71 -3.01
C ALA A 142 13.22 0.93 -3.17
N ALA A 143 13.75 0.87 -4.40
CA ALA A 143 15.16 1.11 -4.68
C ALA A 143 15.56 2.56 -4.37
N ALA A 144 14.75 3.54 -4.78
CA ALA A 144 14.97 4.95 -4.50
C ALA A 144 14.94 5.24 -2.99
N ALA A 145 13.99 4.63 -2.27
CA ALA A 145 13.89 4.74 -0.82
C ALA A 145 15.12 4.19 -0.11
N ALA A 146 15.60 3.00 -0.51
CA ALA A 146 16.80 2.39 0.04
C ALA A 146 18.04 3.25 -0.20
N ALA A 147 18.21 3.78 -1.42
CA ALA A 147 19.31 4.67 -1.76
C ALA A 147 19.30 5.96 -0.94
N ALA A 148 18.11 6.54 -0.72
CA ALA A 148 17.91 7.74 0.08
C ALA A 148 17.86 7.50 1.60
N ARG A 149 17.89 6.23 2.04
CA ARG A 149 17.67 5.81 3.44
C ARG A 149 16.37 6.34 4.04
N ILE A 150 15.30 6.35 3.23
CA ILE A 150 13.94 6.67 3.67
C ILE A 150 13.22 5.38 4.02
N VAL A 151 12.69 5.28 5.24
CA VAL A 151 11.83 4.14 5.62
C VAL A 151 10.43 4.36 5.04
N VAL A 152 9.96 3.41 4.23
CA VAL A 152 8.65 3.51 3.55
C VAL A 152 7.66 2.54 4.16
N PHE A 153 6.49 3.08 4.50
CA PHE A 153 5.27 2.35 4.84
C PHE A 153 4.29 2.46 3.67
N VAL A 154 3.50 1.41 3.44
CA VAL A 154 2.38 1.43 2.49
C VAL A 154 1.07 1.40 3.26
N GLY A 155 0.08 2.18 2.82
CA GLY A 155 -1.22 2.44 3.45
C GLY A 155 -2.18 1.24 3.53
N TYR A 156 -1.69 0.04 3.80
CA TYR A 156 -2.53 -1.15 4.03
C TYR A 156 -3.14 -1.14 5.44
N ASN A 157 -4.00 -0.16 5.73
CA ASN A 157 -4.67 0.04 7.02
C ASN A 157 -5.39 -1.22 7.56
N LYS A 158 -5.99 -2.06 6.69
CA LYS A 158 -6.63 -3.31 7.12
C LYS A 158 -5.68 -4.25 7.87
N ASN A 159 -4.36 -4.18 7.66
CA ASN A 159 -3.38 -4.99 8.38
C ASN A 159 -3.32 -4.68 9.89
N VAL A 160 -3.82 -3.51 10.31
CA VAL A 160 -3.87 -3.12 11.72
C VAL A 160 -5.31 -3.08 12.26
N ALA A 161 -6.30 -3.40 11.43
CA ALA A 161 -7.70 -3.35 11.78
C ALA A 161 -8.09 -4.45 12.78
N PRO A 162 -9.07 -4.21 13.68
CA PRO A 162 -9.46 -5.18 14.70
C PRO A 162 -9.87 -6.56 14.15
N HIS A 163 -10.54 -6.60 13.00
CA HIS A 163 -10.97 -7.86 12.38
C HIS A 163 -9.79 -8.72 11.88
N ALA A 164 -8.74 -8.10 11.35
CA ALA A 164 -7.51 -8.78 10.95
C ALA A 164 -6.74 -9.34 12.15
N GLU A 165 -6.66 -8.56 13.23
CA GLU A 165 -6.06 -8.99 14.49
C GLU A 165 -6.84 -10.16 15.12
N GLY A 166 -8.18 -10.09 15.12
CA GLY A 166 -9.05 -11.19 15.59
C GLY A 166 -8.84 -12.48 14.81
N ALA A 167 -8.79 -12.41 13.48
CA ALA A 167 -8.52 -13.56 12.64
C ALA A 167 -7.11 -14.14 12.85
N TYR A 168 -6.10 -13.29 13.02
CA TYR A 168 -4.74 -13.74 13.32
C TYR A 168 -4.65 -14.43 14.69
N ARG A 169 -5.39 -13.97 15.70
CA ARG A 169 -5.50 -14.65 17.01
C ARG A 169 -6.17 -16.01 16.90
N ALA A 170 -7.26 -16.11 16.13
CA ALA A 170 -7.88 -17.40 15.84
C ALA A 170 -6.89 -18.38 15.19
N LEU A 171 -6.05 -17.90 14.25
CA LEU A 171 -5.00 -18.71 13.64
C LEU A 171 -3.91 -19.13 14.66
N LEU A 172 -3.49 -18.23 15.56
CA LEU A 172 -2.56 -18.54 16.65
C LEU A 172 -3.09 -19.69 17.52
N GLU A 173 -4.36 -19.64 17.91
CA GLU A 173 -5.01 -20.69 18.72
C GLU A 173 -5.05 -22.04 17.99
N LEU A 174 -5.38 -22.04 16.69
CA LEU A 174 -5.36 -23.26 15.89
C LEU A 174 -3.94 -23.83 15.76
N HIS A 175 -2.96 -22.97 15.49
CA HIS A 175 -1.56 -23.36 15.38
C HIS A 175 -1.05 -23.98 16.69
N ALA A 176 -1.35 -23.37 17.84
CA ALA A 176 -0.97 -23.89 19.16
C ALA A 176 -1.59 -25.28 19.46
N ARG A 177 -2.73 -25.60 18.85
CA ARG A 177 -3.38 -26.92 18.92
C ARG A 177 -2.89 -27.89 17.83
N GLY A 178 -1.87 -27.52 17.05
CA GLY A 178 -1.37 -28.33 15.95
C GLY A 178 -2.40 -28.53 14.83
N ARG A 179 -3.30 -27.57 14.61
CA ARG A 179 -4.35 -27.64 13.58
C ARG A 179 -3.95 -26.83 12.35
N GLU A 180 -4.36 -27.32 11.19
CA GLU A 180 -4.26 -26.57 9.93
C GLU A 180 -5.51 -25.72 9.70
N ALA A 181 -5.38 -24.67 8.89
CA ALA A 181 -6.45 -23.71 8.61
C ALA A 181 -6.59 -23.37 7.13
N SER A 182 -7.83 -23.06 6.73
CA SER A 182 -8.13 -22.28 5.53
C SER A 182 -8.61 -20.89 5.93
N ILE A 183 -8.22 -19.89 5.15
CA ILE A 183 -8.60 -18.49 5.34
C ILE A 183 -9.44 -18.05 4.14
N GLU A 184 -10.61 -17.46 4.38
CA GLU A 184 -11.36 -16.71 3.36
C GLU A 184 -11.25 -15.22 3.67
N LEU A 185 -10.75 -14.44 2.71
CA LEU A 185 -10.63 -12.98 2.75
C LEU A 185 -11.69 -12.39 1.83
N TYR A 186 -12.73 -11.82 2.42
CA TYR A 186 -13.90 -11.31 1.75
C TYR A 186 -13.96 -9.79 1.83
N HIS A 187 -14.33 -9.13 0.73
CA HIS A 187 -14.47 -7.69 0.68
C HIS A 187 -15.54 -7.27 -0.34
N ASP A 188 -16.52 -6.51 0.13
CA ASP A 188 -17.49 -5.80 -0.69
C ASP A 188 -17.23 -4.30 -0.65
N ASN A 189 -17.46 -3.64 -1.78
CA ASN A 189 -17.63 -2.19 -1.85
C ASN A 189 -19.12 -1.81 -1.95
N ASP A 190 -19.41 -0.56 -1.62
CA ASP A 190 -20.75 0.00 -1.53
C ASP A 190 -21.28 0.57 -2.85
N TYR A 191 -20.63 0.31 -3.99
CA TYR A 191 -21.14 0.80 -5.26
C TYR A 191 -22.48 0.16 -5.58
N ALA A 192 -23.44 1.00 -5.96
CA ALA A 192 -24.66 0.57 -6.63
C ALA A 192 -24.34 0.17 -8.07
N THR A 193 -25.24 -0.62 -8.68
CA THR A 193 -25.06 -1.15 -10.03
C THR A 193 -24.98 -0.05 -11.10
N ASP A 194 -25.71 1.05 -10.91
CA ASP A 194 -25.66 2.24 -11.77
C ASP A 194 -24.36 3.07 -11.59
N GLY A 195 -23.66 2.91 -10.48
CA GLY A 195 -22.36 3.52 -10.19
C GLY A 195 -21.14 2.76 -10.76
N LEU A 196 -21.34 1.62 -11.42
CA LEU A 196 -20.23 0.76 -11.87
C LEU A 196 -19.36 1.41 -12.95
N ALA A 197 -19.92 2.25 -13.83
CA ALA A 197 -19.13 2.96 -14.83
C ALA A 197 -18.12 3.93 -14.19
N GLU A 198 -18.53 4.69 -13.17
CA GLU A 198 -17.63 5.53 -12.40
C GLU A 198 -16.59 4.69 -11.64
N CYS A 199 -17.05 3.59 -11.02
CA CYS A 199 -16.20 2.65 -10.30
C CYS A 199 -15.06 2.11 -11.18
N PHE A 200 -15.36 1.66 -12.40
CA PHE A 200 -14.38 1.14 -13.34
C PHE A 200 -13.40 2.22 -13.81
N ALA A 201 -13.88 3.43 -14.11
CA ALA A 201 -13.03 4.54 -14.50
C ALA A 201 -12.05 4.94 -13.37
N ARG A 202 -12.54 4.98 -12.13
CA ARG A 202 -11.75 5.31 -10.94
C ARG A 202 -10.74 4.22 -10.60
N CYS A 203 -11.16 2.96 -10.68
CA CYS A 203 -10.35 1.78 -10.43
C CYS A 203 -9.73 1.23 -11.73
N SER A 204 -9.30 2.09 -12.64
CA SER A 204 -8.85 1.70 -14.01
C SER A 204 -7.58 0.85 -14.03
N VAL A 205 -6.85 0.76 -12.91
CA VAL A 205 -5.73 -0.18 -12.73
C VAL A 205 -6.19 -1.63 -12.49
N GLY A 206 -7.50 -1.86 -12.32
CA GLY A 206 -8.13 -3.16 -12.15
C GLY A 206 -8.44 -3.52 -10.69
N MET A 207 -9.44 -4.39 -10.49
CA MET A 207 -9.92 -4.83 -9.18
C MET A 207 -8.79 -5.36 -8.29
N LEU A 208 -7.89 -6.18 -8.84
CA LEU A 208 -6.81 -6.79 -8.05
C LEU A 208 -5.84 -5.75 -7.46
N LYS A 209 -5.50 -4.72 -8.25
CA LYS A 209 -4.48 -3.73 -7.87
C LYS A 209 -5.03 -2.62 -6.99
N ASP A 210 -6.28 -2.24 -7.18
CA ASP A 210 -6.88 -1.17 -6.39
C ASP A 210 -7.75 -1.70 -5.24
N MET A 211 -8.68 -2.60 -5.50
CA MET A 211 -9.64 -3.06 -4.49
C MET A 211 -9.08 -4.20 -3.63
N ALA A 212 -8.65 -5.31 -4.26
CA ALA A 212 -8.21 -6.52 -3.57
C ALA A 212 -6.81 -6.39 -2.93
N CYS A 213 -6.13 -5.26 -3.14
CA CYS A 213 -4.75 -5.08 -2.68
C CYS A 213 -4.63 -5.13 -1.15
N HIS A 214 -5.68 -4.76 -0.40
CA HIS A 214 -5.70 -4.92 1.05
C HIS A 214 -5.78 -6.38 1.45
N GLU A 215 -6.67 -7.17 0.83
CA GLU A 215 -6.79 -8.61 1.12
C GLU A 215 -5.55 -9.37 0.67
N LEU A 216 -4.93 -8.99 -0.44
CA LEU A 216 -3.62 -9.52 -0.85
C LEU A 216 -2.52 -9.17 0.17
N ALA A 217 -2.51 -7.94 0.69
CA ALA A 217 -1.57 -7.55 1.75
C ALA A 217 -1.79 -8.35 3.03
N LEU A 218 -3.04 -8.61 3.43
CA LEU A 218 -3.36 -9.50 4.56
C LEU A 218 -2.88 -10.93 4.30
N ALA A 219 -3.13 -11.47 3.11
CA ALA A 219 -2.71 -12.81 2.71
C ALA A 219 -1.18 -12.98 2.84
N VAL A 220 -0.41 -11.99 2.38
CA VAL A 220 1.05 -12.01 2.44
C VAL A 220 1.58 -11.75 3.85
N CYS A 221 1.10 -10.71 4.53
CA CYS A 221 1.65 -10.24 5.80
C CYS A 221 1.19 -11.06 7.01
N LEU A 222 -0.01 -11.65 6.98
CA LEU A 222 -0.59 -12.36 8.13
C LEU A 222 -0.75 -13.86 7.88
N PHE A 223 -0.99 -14.28 6.64
CA PHE A 223 -1.43 -15.65 6.34
C PHE A 223 -0.45 -16.44 5.48
N GLY A 224 0.76 -15.92 5.26
CA GLY A 224 1.88 -16.69 4.72
C GLY A 224 1.89 -16.86 3.21
N LEU A 225 1.01 -16.19 2.45
CA LEU A 225 1.03 -16.23 0.98
C LEU A 225 2.39 -15.73 0.45
N ARG A 226 3.00 -16.46 -0.49
CA ARG A 226 4.23 -16.07 -1.18
C ARG A 226 4.05 -16.23 -2.69
N ALA A 227 4.90 -15.57 -3.46
CA ALA A 227 4.88 -15.65 -4.93
C ALA A 227 5.02 -17.09 -5.45
N ARG A 228 5.83 -17.92 -4.78
CA ARG A 228 5.98 -19.34 -5.12
C ARG A 228 4.69 -20.16 -5.01
N ASP A 229 3.75 -19.75 -4.17
CA ASP A 229 2.49 -20.48 -3.98
C ASP A 229 1.52 -20.25 -5.14
N LEU A 230 1.79 -19.23 -5.97
CA LEU A 230 0.98 -18.90 -7.14
C LEU A 230 1.36 -19.74 -8.37
N LEU A 231 2.48 -20.46 -8.33
CA LEU A 231 3.03 -21.20 -9.46
C LEU A 231 3.22 -22.69 -9.12
N GLY A 232 2.96 -23.54 -10.10
CA GLY A 232 3.22 -24.97 -10.03
C GLY A 232 4.69 -25.29 -10.32
N PRO A 233 5.09 -26.57 -10.18
CA PRO A 233 6.45 -27.02 -10.51
C PRO A 233 6.85 -26.75 -11.96
N ASP A 234 5.88 -26.63 -12.86
CA ASP A 234 6.04 -26.30 -14.28
C ASP A 234 5.99 -24.79 -14.58
N GLY A 235 5.96 -23.95 -13.54
CA GLY A 235 5.87 -22.49 -13.65
C GLY A 235 4.49 -21.97 -14.06
N ARG A 236 3.46 -22.82 -14.14
CA ARG A 236 2.08 -22.39 -14.47
C ARG A 236 1.32 -21.93 -13.23
N ALA A 237 0.41 -20.98 -13.40
CA ALA A 237 -0.40 -20.50 -12.29
C ALA A 237 -1.29 -21.61 -11.69
N THR A 238 -1.29 -21.75 -10.37
CA THR A 238 -2.08 -22.74 -9.61
C THR A 238 -3.36 -22.17 -9.01
N ILE A 239 -3.74 -20.97 -9.46
CA ILE A 239 -4.88 -20.22 -8.96
C ILE A 239 -6.19 -20.89 -9.41
N ALA A 240 -7.02 -21.28 -8.44
CA ALA A 240 -8.33 -21.87 -8.71
C ALA A 240 -9.41 -20.78 -8.73
N LEU A 241 -9.81 -20.34 -9.92
CA LEU A 241 -10.92 -19.40 -10.11
C LEU A 241 -12.26 -20.08 -9.80
N ASP A 242 -13.09 -19.42 -8.99
CA ASP A 242 -14.48 -19.82 -8.76
C ASP A 242 -15.38 -19.05 -9.73
N ALA A 243 -15.73 -19.71 -10.84
CA ALA A 243 -16.56 -19.13 -11.88
C ALA A 243 -18.00 -18.81 -11.42
N ALA A 244 -18.51 -19.48 -10.39
CA ALA A 244 -19.86 -19.24 -9.88
C ALA A 244 -19.94 -17.94 -9.06
N ARG A 245 -18.82 -17.51 -8.46
CA ARG A 245 -18.70 -16.28 -7.67
C ARG A 245 -17.93 -15.17 -8.39
N SER A 246 -17.59 -15.36 -9.66
CA SER A 246 -16.82 -14.39 -10.45
C SER A 246 -17.63 -13.90 -11.66
N SER A 247 -17.58 -12.61 -11.94
CA SER A 247 -18.21 -12.00 -13.11
C SER A 247 -17.33 -10.89 -13.70
N LEU A 248 -17.05 -11.02 -14.99
CA LEU A 248 -16.33 -10.02 -15.78
C LEU A 248 -17.36 -9.16 -16.52
N GLU A 249 -17.25 -7.84 -16.43
CA GLU A 249 -18.21 -6.90 -17.02
C GLU A 249 -17.47 -5.80 -17.78
N THR A 250 -18.18 -5.11 -18.68
CA THR A 250 -17.64 -3.97 -19.43
C THR A 250 -18.48 -2.73 -19.20
N HIS A 251 -17.86 -1.69 -18.67
CA HIS A 251 -18.50 -0.40 -18.38
C HIS A 251 -17.61 0.73 -18.87
N GLY A 252 -18.18 1.70 -19.60
CA GLY A 252 -17.40 2.85 -20.12
C GLY A 252 -16.23 2.47 -21.03
N GLY A 253 -16.29 1.31 -21.70
CA GLY A 253 -15.20 0.78 -22.54
C GLY A 253 -14.06 0.12 -21.77
N LEU A 254 -14.19 -0.06 -20.44
CA LEU A 254 -13.24 -0.79 -19.61
C LEU A 254 -13.83 -2.15 -19.24
N THR A 255 -13.08 -3.22 -19.46
CA THR A 255 -13.45 -4.58 -19.06
C THR A 255 -12.63 -4.97 -17.83
N ASP A 256 -13.31 -5.33 -16.75
CA ASP A 256 -12.72 -5.74 -15.47
C ASP A 256 -13.74 -6.57 -14.67
N TRP A 257 -13.30 -7.13 -13.54
CA TRP A 257 -14.16 -7.90 -12.65
C TRP A 257 -15.16 -6.98 -11.93
N ARG A 258 -16.43 -7.36 -11.96
CA ARG A 258 -17.45 -6.85 -11.02
C ARG A 258 -17.40 -7.65 -9.71
N ALA A 259 -17.26 -8.96 -9.82
CA ALA A 259 -17.01 -9.87 -8.71
C ALA A 259 -15.88 -10.84 -9.09
N LEU A 260 -15.03 -11.20 -8.14
CA LEU A 260 -13.92 -12.11 -8.33
C LEU A 260 -13.74 -12.99 -7.09
N SER A 261 -13.73 -14.30 -7.30
CA SER A 261 -13.41 -15.27 -6.27
C SER A 261 -12.38 -16.26 -6.80
N PHE A 262 -11.28 -16.41 -6.08
CA PHE A 262 -10.28 -17.41 -6.40
C PHE A 262 -9.59 -17.91 -5.15
N ALA A 263 -8.98 -19.09 -5.25
CA ALA A 263 -8.24 -19.67 -4.15
C ALA A 263 -6.83 -20.10 -4.55
N VAL A 264 -5.92 -20.01 -3.59
CA VAL A 264 -4.54 -20.43 -3.68
C VAL A 264 -4.30 -21.49 -2.61
N SER A 265 -3.71 -22.62 -3.01
CA SER A 265 -3.23 -23.64 -2.08
C SER A 265 -1.80 -23.30 -1.69
N LEU A 266 -1.50 -23.31 -0.39
CA LEU A 266 -0.19 -22.95 0.13
C LEU A 266 0.63 -24.22 0.35
N ALA A 267 1.89 -24.19 -0.09
CA ALA A 267 2.80 -25.28 0.19
C ALA A 267 3.12 -25.33 1.69
N PRO A 268 3.29 -26.52 2.29
CA PRO A 268 3.79 -26.63 3.65
C PRO A 268 5.11 -25.87 3.80
N ALA A 269 5.26 -25.13 4.89
CA ALA A 269 6.54 -24.53 5.23
C ALA A 269 7.58 -25.64 5.47
N HIS A 270 8.76 -25.50 4.88
CA HIS A 270 9.86 -26.44 5.08
C HIS A 270 10.55 -26.15 6.41
N ALA A 271 11.00 -27.19 7.11
CA ALA A 271 11.81 -27.05 8.31
C ALA A 271 13.04 -26.17 8.02
N GLY A 272 13.34 -25.22 8.91
CA GLY A 272 14.42 -24.25 8.73
C GLY A 272 14.06 -23.00 7.91
N THR A 273 12.82 -22.88 7.41
CA THR A 273 12.33 -21.60 6.85
C THR A 273 11.82 -20.69 7.96
N ALA A 274 12.00 -19.36 7.80
CA ALA A 274 11.59 -18.37 8.81
C ALA A 274 10.09 -18.46 9.21
N ILE A 275 9.24 -18.97 8.31
CA ILE A 275 7.81 -19.10 8.55
C ILE A 275 7.42 -20.43 9.22
N ALA A 276 8.32 -21.41 9.34
CA ALA A 276 7.97 -22.78 9.75
C ALA A 276 7.34 -22.86 11.16
N ASP A 277 7.83 -21.98 12.04
CA ASP A 277 7.39 -21.82 13.42
C ASP A 277 6.37 -20.68 13.59
N GLU A 278 6.00 -20.00 12.49
CA GLU A 278 4.98 -18.94 12.53
C GLU A 278 3.57 -19.54 12.39
N PRO A 279 2.54 -18.87 12.94
CA PRO A 279 1.14 -19.28 12.77
C PRO A 279 0.74 -19.40 11.30
N ALA A 280 1.34 -18.59 10.44
CA ALA A 280 1.17 -18.61 9.00
C ALA A 280 1.47 -20.00 8.37
N ALA A 281 2.37 -20.81 8.95
CA ALA A 281 2.63 -22.16 8.46
C ALA A 281 1.50 -23.17 8.70
N ALA A 282 0.49 -22.82 9.49
CA ALA A 282 -0.72 -23.62 9.65
C ALA A 282 -1.72 -23.41 8.50
N VAL A 283 -1.56 -22.36 7.69
CA VAL A 283 -2.47 -22.08 6.57
C VAL A 283 -2.18 -22.99 5.39
N ARG A 284 -3.22 -23.61 4.82
CA ARG A 284 -3.12 -24.49 3.65
C ARG A 284 -3.86 -23.96 2.43
N ARG A 285 -4.82 -23.07 2.64
CA ARG A 285 -5.61 -22.48 1.57
C ARG A 285 -6.01 -21.06 1.93
N ILE A 286 -5.87 -20.17 0.97
CA ILE A 286 -6.41 -18.81 1.05
C ILE A 286 -7.38 -18.62 -0.11
N THR A 287 -8.62 -18.23 0.21
CA THR A 287 -9.63 -17.84 -0.77
C THR A 287 -9.79 -16.32 -0.69
N LEU A 288 -9.70 -15.63 -1.82
CA LEU A 288 -10.03 -14.21 -1.92
C LEU A 288 -11.38 -14.09 -2.60
N VAL A 289 -12.26 -13.27 -2.02
CA VAL A 289 -13.58 -12.95 -2.56
C VAL A 289 -13.73 -11.44 -2.56
N GLN A 290 -13.98 -10.88 -3.73
CA GLN A 290 -14.02 -9.44 -3.96
C GLN A 290 -15.28 -9.10 -4.76
N ASN A 291 -16.02 -8.09 -4.34
CA ASN A 291 -17.19 -7.62 -5.07
C ASN A 291 -17.28 -6.10 -5.05
N ARG A 292 -17.42 -5.49 -6.23
CA ARG A 292 -17.59 -4.04 -6.33
C ARG A 292 -18.93 -3.57 -5.75
N CYS A 293 -19.88 -4.47 -5.60
CA CYS A 293 -21.19 -4.22 -5.00
C CYS A 293 -21.40 -5.13 -3.78
N GLY A 294 -22.31 -4.79 -2.88
CA GLY A 294 -22.66 -5.67 -1.74
C GLY A 294 -22.57 -4.99 -0.38
N GLY A 295 -22.07 -3.76 -0.33
CA GLY A 295 -21.99 -2.95 0.88
C GLY A 295 -20.54 -2.68 1.26
N ASP A 296 -20.30 -2.03 2.40
CA ASP A 296 -18.96 -1.61 2.82
C ASP A 296 -18.44 -2.55 3.92
N THR A 297 -18.24 -3.82 3.56
CA THR A 297 -17.90 -4.89 4.52
C THR A 297 -16.64 -5.63 4.11
N SER A 298 -15.77 -5.88 5.09
CA SER A 298 -14.67 -6.84 4.95
C SER A 298 -14.83 -7.93 6.00
N ARG A 299 -14.53 -9.17 5.63
CA ARG A 299 -14.65 -10.32 6.51
C ARG A 299 -13.47 -11.25 6.32
N ILE A 300 -12.95 -11.77 7.42
CA ILE A 300 -11.96 -12.84 7.42
C ILE A 300 -12.58 -14.03 8.13
N ALA A 301 -12.70 -15.15 7.42
CA ALA A 301 -13.15 -16.41 8.00
C ALA A 301 -11.96 -17.35 8.17
N VAL A 302 -11.76 -17.85 9.40
CA VAL A 302 -10.75 -18.85 9.74
C VAL A 302 -11.44 -20.16 10.02
N ARG A 303 -11.12 -21.20 9.24
CA ARG A 303 -11.71 -22.54 9.37
C ARG A 303 -10.62 -23.57 9.58
N ALA A 304 -10.78 -24.44 10.57
CA ALA A 304 -9.86 -25.55 10.82
C ALA A 304 -10.02 -26.66 9.76
N LEU A 305 -8.92 -27.23 9.27
CA LEU A 305 -8.88 -28.25 8.20
C LEU A 305 -8.52 -29.66 8.70
N GLY A 306 -8.11 -29.81 9.96
CA GLY A 306 -7.68 -31.08 10.56
C GLY A 306 -6.40 -30.95 11.37
N ALA A 307 -5.85 -32.06 11.85
CA ALA A 307 -4.54 -32.09 12.52
C ALA A 307 -3.40 -31.90 11.50
N ARG A 308 -2.35 -31.16 11.89
CA ARG A 308 -1.17 -30.89 11.07
C ARG A 308 -0.40 -32.19 10.86
N ARG A 309 -0.24 -32.60 9.60
CA ARG A 309 0.63 -33.73 9.24
C ARG A 309 2.09 -33.26 9.36
N ASN A 310 2.89 -33.95 10.15
CA ASN A 310 4.34 -33.74 10.15
C ASN A 310 4.94 -34.27 8.82
N GLY A 311 6.09 -33.74 8.41
CA GLY A 311 6.77 -34.10 7.15
C GLY A 311 7.21 -35.57 7.03
N SER A 312 7.01 -36.39 8.06
CA SER A 312 7.19 -37.83 8.05
C SER A 312 5.92 -38.63 7.72
N GLY A 313 4.77 -37.95 7.53
CA GLY A 313 3.49 -38.61 7.26
C GLY A 313 2.87 -39.32 8.46
N VAL A 314 3.39 -39.10 9.68
CA VAL A 314 2.92 -39.77 10.90
C VAL A 314 2.00 -38.83 11.68
N SER A 315 0.69 -39.04 11.56
CA SER A 315 -0.31 -38.41 12.43
C SER A 315 0.14 -38.48 13.90
N VAL A 316 0.36 -37.33 14.54
CA VAL A 316 0.49 -37.29 16.00
C VAL A 316 -0.93 -37.42 16.55
N GLY A 317 -1.34 -38.67 16.80
CA GLY A 317 -2.61 -39.04 17.40
C GLY A 317 -3.57 -39.69 16.41
N ASP A 318 -3.56 -41.03 16.37
CA ASP A 318 -4.56 -41.87 15.69
C ASP A 318 -5.89 -41.94 16.48
N ALA A 319 -6.36 -40.79 16.97
CA ALA A 319 -7.76 -40.67 17.37
C ALA A 319 -8.52 -40.18 16.14
N PRO A 320 -9.53 -40.92 15.64
CA PRO A 320 -10.41 -40.39 14.61
C PRO A 320 -11.00 -39.05 15.12
N PRO A 321 -11.15 -38.02 14.28
CA PRO A 321 -11.85 -36.80 14.68
C PRO A 321 -13.29 -37.16 15.02
N SER A 322 -13.53 -37.45 16.29
CA SER A 322 -14.86 -37.57 16.86
C SER A 322 -15.38 -36.14 17.01
N GLU A 323 -16.28 -35.77 16.11
CA GLU A 323 -17.04 -34.51 15.97
C GLU A 323 -16.56 -33.54 14.86
N PRO A 324 -17.51 -32.97 14.09
CA PRO A 324 -17.21 -31.94 13.10
C PRO A 324 -16.80 -30.68 13.85
N ASP A 325 -15.50 -30.50 14.04
CA ASP A 325 -14.95 -29.27 14.62
C ASP A 325 -14.94 -28.16 13.55
N GLU A 326 -16.11 -27.93 12.96
CA GLU A 326 -16.46 -27.02 11.88
C GLU A 326 -16.61 -25.58 12.39
N ARG A 327 -15.86 -25.21 13.43
CA ARG A 327 -15.90 -23.86 13.97
C ARG A 327 -15.22 -22.92 12.97
N VAL A 328 -16.05 -22.16 12.27
CA VAL A 328 -15.63 -21.01 11.48
C VAL A 328 -15.62 -19.81 12.41
N ILE A 329 -14.45 -19.21 12.59
CA ILE A 329 -14.33 -17.93 13.29
C ILE A 329 -14.38 -16.85 12.23
N GLU A 330 -15.44 -16.04 12.25
CA GLU A 330 -15.61 -14.91 11.34
C GLU A 330 -15.31 -13.60 12.06
N CYS A 331 -14.43 -12.80 11.49
CA CYS A 331 -14.09 -11.47 11.97
C CYS A 331 -14.48 -10.45 10.90
N THR A 332 -15.32 -9.48 11.25
CA THR A 332 -15.93 -8.55 10.29
C THR A 332 -15.57 -7.09 10.60
N MET A 333 -15.49 -6.31 9.53
CA MET A 333 -15.38 -4.86 9.53
C MET A 333 -16.50 -4.26 8.67
N PRO A 334 -17.25 -3.27 9.16
CA PRO A 334 -17.16 -2.72 10.51
C PRO A 334 -17.65 -3.72 11.56
N SER A 335 -17.01 -3.73 12.73
CA SER A 335 -17.48 -4.49 13.88
C SER A 335 -18.79 -3.91 14.42
N GLU A 336 -19.57 -4.71 15.13
CA GLU A 336 -20.84 -4.25 15.73
C GLU A 336 -20.64 -3.00 16.62
N GLY A 337 -19.59 -2.99 17.44
CA GLY A 337 -19.23 -1.85 18.30
C GLY A 337 -18.82 -0.58 17.55
N ALA A 338 -18.33 -0.70 16.30
CA ALA A 338 -17.92 0.45 15.49
C ALA A 338 -19.10 1.12 14.76
N ARG A 339 -20.22 0.41 14.51
CA ARG A 339 -21.33 0.89 13.68
C ARG A 339 -21.92 2.22 14.16
N ALA A 340 -22.17 2.34 15.45
CA ALA A 340 -22.74 3.59 16.01
C ALA A 340 -21.80 4.80 15.83
N ALA A 341 -20.47 4.59 15.88
CA ALA A 341 -19.51 5.67 15.63
C ALA A 341 -19.48 6.07 14.16
N ILE A 342 -19.53 5.09 13.26
CA ILE A 342 -19.59 5.30 11.80
C ILE A 342 -20.86 6.08 11.43
N GLU A 343 -22.01 5.69 11.96
CA GLU A 343 -23.30 6.37 11.73
C GLU A 343 -23.26 7.81 12.22
N ARG A 344 -22.78 8.06 13.45
CA ARG A 344 -22.61 9.44 13.96
C ARG A 344 -21.71 10.28 13.06
N ARG A 345 -20.59 9.70 12.59
CA ARG A 345 -19.64 10.39 11.70
C ARG A 345 -20.29 10.74 10.36
N ARG A 346 -21.05 9.80 9.76
CA ARG A 346 -21.79 10.04 8.50
C ARG A 346 -22.91 11.07 8.67
N ALA A 347 -23.64 11.03 9.79
CA ALA A 347 -24.68 12.01 10.09
C ALA A 347 -24.11 13.43 10.26
N ALA A 348 -22.96 13.57 10.92
CA ALA A 348 -22.28 14.84 11.10
C ALA A 348 -21.63 15.36 9.79
N ARG A 349 -21.32 14.46 8.85
CA ARG A 349 -20.59 14.77 7.61
C ARG A 349 -21.26 14.11 6.40
N PRO A 350 -22.36 14.67 5.88
CA PRO A 350 -23.14 14.04 4.82
C PRO A 350 -22.38 13.80 3.51
N ARG A 351 -21.27 14.53 3.28
CA ARG A 351 -20.41 14.36 2.10
C ARG A 351 -19.31 13.31 2.30
N LEU A 352 -19.13 12.81 3.53
CA LEU A 352 -18.06 11.87 3.85
C LEU A 352 -18.27 10.57 3.10
N ARG A 353 -17.30 10.18 2.28
CA ARG A 353 -17.35 8.91 1.56
C ARG A 353 -17.48 7.75 2.55
N ALA A 354 -18.31 6.78 2.18
CA ALA A 354 -18.65 5.64 3.03
C ALA A 354 -17.42 4.91 3.60
N TYR A 355 -16.46 4.57 2.72
CA TYR A 355 -15.24 3.86 3.10
C TYR A 355 -14.36 4.68 4.07
N LEU A 356 -14.33 6.02 3.94
CA LEU A 356 -13.58 6.88 4.87
C LEU A 356 -14.20 6.86 6.26
N ALA A 357 -15.54 6.77 6.35
CA ALA A 357 -16.21 6.65 7.63
C ALA A 357 -15.92 5.31 8.32
N VAL A 358 -15.93 4.21 7.55
CA VAL A 358 -15.67 2.85 8.05
C VAL A 358 -14.21 2.66 8.46
N GLN A 359 -13.28 3.14 7.64
CA GLN A 359 -11.85 2.92 7.81
C GLN A 359 -11.15 4.00 8.66
N TRP A 360 -11.89 4.98 9.18
CA TRP A 360 -11.34 6.11 9.91
C TRP A 360 -10.39 5.66 11.03
N ASP A 361 -10.88 4.78 11.91
CA ASP A 361 -10.18 4.36 13.11
C ASP A 361 -8.98 3.47 12.76
N ASP A 362 -9.07 2.68 11.67
CA ASP A 362 -7.95 1.87 11.17
C ASP A 362 -6.80 2.75 10.66
N TYR A 363 -7.11 3.87 9.99
CA TYR A 363 -6.09 4.83 9.57
C TYR A 363 -5.49 5.58 10.75
N VAL A 364 -6.25 5.85 11.82
CA VAL A 364 -5.71 6.42 13.06
C VAL A 364 -4.74 5.42 13.70
N GLU A 365 -5.14 4.16 13.83
CA GLU A 365 -4.32 3.08 14.37
C GLU A 365 -3.03 2.89 13.56
N LEU A 366 -3.13 2.88 12.22
CA LEU A 366 -1.96 2.74 11.34
C LEU A 366 -0.96 3.87 11.57
N LYS A 367 -1.44 5.11 11.60
CA LYS A 367 -0.58 6.29 11.85
C LYS A 367 0.02 6.25 13.23
N GLU A 368 -0.72 5.82 14.25
CA GLU A 368 -0.19 5.73 15.61
C GLU A 368 0.97 4.74 15.71
N ARG A 369 0.85 3.57 15.07
CA ARG A 369 1.92 2.57 15.02
C ARG A 369 3.13 3.06 14.22
N ILE A 370 2.90 3.74 13.11
CA ILE A 370 3.98 4.36 12.32
C ILE A 370 4.70 5.41 13.15
N LEU A 371 3.97 6.32 13.82
CA LEU A 371 4.58 7.34 14.68
C LEU A 371 5.36 6.71 15.84
N ALA A 372 4.86 5.64 16.44
CA ALA A 372 5.61 4.91 17.46
C ALA A 372 6.92 4.32 16.92
N HIS A 373 6.90 3.75 15.71
CA HIS A 373 8.11 3.26 15.04
C HIS A 373 9.11 4.40 14.76
N VAL A 374 8.61 5.51 14.21
CA VAL A 374 9.39 6.71 13.89
C VAL A 374 10.05 7.29 15.14
N GLU A 375 9.30 7.43 16.23
CA GLU A 375 9.77 7.98 17.50
C GLU A 375 10.76 7.06 18.21
N ALA A 376 10.64 5.74 18.01
CA ALA A 376 11.58 4.77 18.55
C ALA A 376 12.92 4.72 17.78
N GLY A 377 13.03 5.39 16.63
CA GLY A 377 14.21 5.29 15.76
C GLY A 377 14.43 3.88 15.19
N ALA A 378 13.34 3.12 15.06
CA ALA A 378 13.38 1.77 14.52
C ALA A 378 13.83 1.77 13.05
N VAL A 379 14.46 0.68 12.62
CA VAL A 379 14.96 0.53 11.25
C VAL A 379 13.87 -0.06 10.34
N GLY A 380 13.93 0.32 9.06
CA GLY A 380 13.03 -0.23 8.04
C GLY A 380 13.10 -1.76 7.96
N GLY A 381 11.96 -2.40 7.75
CA GLY A 381 11.81 -3.86 7.73
C GLY A 381 11.41 -4.48 9.07
N GLN A 382 11.44 -3.74 10.18
CA GLN A 382 10.83 -4.19 11.43
C GLN A 382 9.31 -4.10 11.36
N ALA A 383 8.63 -5.17 11.77
CA ALA A 383 7.17 -5.17 11.86
C ALA A 383 6.68 -4.06 12.81
N LEU A 384 5.61 -3.39 12.44
CA LEU A 384 4.94 -2.47 13.35
C LEU A 384 4.46 -3.24 14.58
N ALA A 385 4.79 -2.72 15.77
CA ALA A 385 4.39 -3.34 17.02
C ALA A 385 2.87 -3.56 17.03
N ARG A 386 2.44 -4.79 17.31
CA ARG A 386 1.02 -5.08 17.54
C ARG A 386 0.66 -4.62 18.94
N ALA A 387 -0.55 -4.09 19.10
CA ALA A 387 -1.06 -3.79 20.43
C ALA A 387 -0.99 -5.06 21.31
N PRO A 388 -0.51 -4.97 22.56
CA PRO A 388 -0.56 -6.09 23.48
C PRO A 388 -2.02 -6.57 23.61
N ALA A 389 -2.21 -7.87 23.81
CA ALA A 389 -3.52 -8.50 23.89
C ALA A 389 -4.30 -8.00 25.13
N THR A 390 -4.90 -6.82 25.05
CA THR A 390 -5.88 -6.35 26.03
C THR A 390 -7.24 -6.90 25.61
N GLY A 391 -7.52 -8.14 26.00
CA GLY A 391 -8.78 -8.80 25.68
C GLY A 391 -8.77 -10.31 25.90
N ALA A 392 -8.31 -10.77 27.06
CA ALA A 392 -8.78 -12.04 27.59
C ALA A 392 -10.13 -11.79 28.27
N LEU A 393 -11.14 -12.55 27.89
CA LEU A 393 -12.28 -12.82 28.77
C LEU A 393 -11.70 -13.45 30.06
N GLY A 394 -11.69 -12.71 31.18
CA GLY A 394 -11.39 -13.21 32.53
C GLY A 394 -9.95 -12.96 33.05
N SER A 395 -9.88 -12.13 34.11
CA SER A 395 -8.77 -11.64 34.97
C SER A 395 -7.74 -12.66 35.56
N PRO A 396 -6.71 -12.23 36.34
CA PRO A 396 -5.78 -11.10 36.18
C PRO A 396 -4.27 -11.47 36.41
N SER A 397 -3.38 -10.57 35.94
CA SER A 397 -2.05 -10.23 36.46
C SER A 397 -0.89 -11.26 36.49
N ALA A 398 0.18 -10.96 35.73
CA ALA A 398 1.54 -10.83 36.29
C ALA A 398 2.44 -10.00 35.36
N ALA A 399 3.28 -9.17 35.98
CA ALA A 399 4.16 -8.20 35.36
C ALA A 399 5.53 -8.77 34.96
N GLY A 400 6.15 -8.12 33.97
CA GLY A 400 7.60 -7.88 33.92
C GLY A 400 8.47 -8.96 33.28
N ALA A 401 8.91 -8.71 32.05
CA ALA A 401 10.24 -9.13 31.59
C ALA A 401 10.70 -8.20 30.44
N VAL A 402 11.75 -7.44 30.73
CA VAL A 402 12.53 -6.67 29.76
C VAL A 402 13.48 -7.65 29.07
N VAL A 403 13.42 -7.77 27.74
CA VAL A 403 14.44 -8.50 26.96
C VAL A 403 15.29 -7.51 26.18
N GLY A 404 16.59 -7.59 26.42
CA GLY A 404 17.61 -6.67 25.95
C GLY A 404 17.85 -6.70 24.44
N ALA A 405 18.26 -5.55 23.92
CA ALA A 405 18.68 -5.35 22.55
C ALA A 405 19.98 -6.12 22.24
N ALA A 406 19.95 -6.98 21.23
CA ALA A 406 21.14 -7.57 20.62
C ALA A 406 21.62 -6.68 19.45
N ALA A 407 22.94 -6.56 19.36
CA ALA A 407 23.65 -5.63 18.50
C ALA A 407 23.59 -5.98 16.99
N GLY A 408 23.87 -4.95 16.18
CA GLY A 408 23.77 -4.90 14.73
C GLY A 408 24.41 -6.05 13.95
N GLY A 409 23.64 -6.53 12.98
CA GLY A 409 24.08 -7.21 11.77
C GLY A 409 23.13 -6.82 10.65
N ALA A 410 23.64 -6.43 9.48
CA ALA A 410 22.80 -6.16 8.32
C ALA A 410 22.03 -7.45 7.93
N PRO A 411 20.72 -7.37 7.60
CA PRO A 411 19.95 -8.57 7.29
C PRO A 411 20.41 -9.21 5.98
N PRO A 412 20.37 -10.55 5.86
CA PRO A 412 20.60 -11.23 4.58
C PRO A 412 19.46 -10.93 3.59
N TRP A 413 19.82 -10.80 2.32
CA TRP A 413 18.92 -10.59 1.18
C TRP A 413 17.81 -11.67 1.11
N PRO A 414 16.64 -11.39 0.48
CA PRO A 414 15.57 -12.37 0.36
C PRO A 414 16.08 -13.69 -0.26
N MET A 415 15.91 -14.78 0.50
CA MET A 415 16.46 -16.09 0.18
C MET A 415 15.87 -16.66 -1.12
N GLY A 416 16.75 -16.95 -2.08
CA GLY A 416 16.41 -17.55 -3.38
C GLY A 416 17.26 -17.06 -4.57
N VAL A 417 18.07 -16.02 -4.38
CA VAL A 417 18.99 -15.46 -5.39
C VAL A 417 20.42 -15.59 -4.84
N ALA A 418 21.31 -16.25 -5.58
CA ALA A 418 22.68 -16.53 -5.13
C ALA A 418 23.59 -15.29 -5.24
N SER A 419 23.16 -14.29 -6.02
CA SER A 419 23.85 -13.02 -6.21
C SER A 419 22.88 -11.87 -6.53
N LEU A 420 23.37 -10.63 -6.42
CA LEU A 420 22.68 -9.42 -6.90
C LEU A 420 22.36 -9.52 -8.41
N GLN A 421 23.22 -10.23 -9.16
CA GLN A 421 23.09 -10.50 -10.59
C GLN A 421 21.86 -11.36 -10.90
N ASP A 422 21.62 -12.45 -10.15
CA ASP A 422 20.44 -13.31 -10.35
C ASP A 422 19.12 -12.56 -10.08
N ALA A 423 19.11 -11.71 -9.04
CA ALA A 423 17.96 -10.90 -8.69
C ALA A 423 17.65 -9.84 -9.77
N LEU A 424 18.70 -9.29 -10.39
CA LEU A 424 18.58 -8.29 -11.44
C LEU A 424 18.27 -8.90 -12.80
N GLU A 425 18.71 -10.12 -13.13
CA GLU A 425 18.26 -10.80 -14.36
C GLU A 425 16.76 -11.08 -14.34
N ILE A 426 16.22 -11.50 -13.20
CA ILE A 426 14.77 -11.75 -13.02
C ILE A 426 13.96 -10.44 -13.12
N VAL A 427 14.50 -9.33 -12.61
CA VAL A 427 13.78 -8.04 -12.50
C VAL A 427 14.02 -7.12 -13.71
N LEU A 428 15.18 -7.23 -14.36
CA LEU A 428 15.61 -6.37 -15.47
C LEU A 428 15.65 -7.08 -16.81
N GLY A 429 15.45 -8.40 -16.90
CA GLY A 429 15.54 -9.15 -18.15
C GLY A 429 14.65 -8.61 -19.29
N GLU A 430 13.61 -7.85 -18.96
CA GLU A 430 12.72 -7.20 -19.94
C GLU A 430 13.01 -5.71 -20.17
N HIS A 431 13.96 -5.10 -19.44
CA HIS A 431 14.26 -3.68 -19.58
C HIS A 431 15.22 -3.45 -20.76
N PRO A 432 14.93 -2.51 -21.69
CA PRO A 432 15.79 -2.24 -22.87
C PRO A 432 17.23 -1.78 -22.58
N CYS A 433 17.56 -1.54 -21.30
CA CYS A 433 18.89 -1.15 -20.84
C CYS A 433 19.51 -2.17 -19.87
N SER A 434 18.97 -3.39 -19.81
CA SER A 434 19.45 -4.49 -18.95
C SER A 434 20.95 -4.70 -19.11
N ASP A 435 21.45 -4.78 -20.34
CA ASP A 435 22.87 -5.01 -20.64
C ASP A 435 23.77 -3.90 -20.10
N ALA A 436 23.32 -2.65 -20.18
CA ALA A 436 24.06 -1.50 -19.66
C ALA A 436 24.03 -1.42 -18.13
N MET A 437 22.96 -1.92 -17.51
CA MET A 437 22.85 -2.02 -16.05
C MET A 437 23.74 -3.15 -15.53
N ILE A 438 23.73 -4.32 -16.18
CA ILE A 438 24.58 -5.48 -15.88
C ILE A 438 26.05 -5.08 -16.02
N ALA A 439 26.43 -4.42 -17.11
CA ALA A 439 27.80 -3.94 -17.31
C ALA A 439 28.28 -2.98 -16.20
N LEU A 440 27.39 -2.14 -15.66
CA LEU A 440 27.73 -1.23 -14.56
C LEU A 440 27.92 -1.99 -13.24
N ILE A 441 27.09 -3.00 -12.99
CA ILE A 441 27.19 -3.89 -11.83
C ILE A 441 28.51 -4.67 -11.89
N ASP A 442 28.82 -5.30 -13.03
CA ASP A 442 30.08 -6.02 -13.24
C ASP A 442 31.30 -5.10 -13.06
N CYS A 443 31.22 -3.83 -13.49
CA CYS A 443 32.27 -2.84 -13.25
C CYS A 443 32.51 -2.58 -11.75
N HIS A 444 31.45 -2.55 -10.96
CA HIS A 444 31.51 -2.34 -9.51
C HIS A 444 31.97 -3.58 -8.74
N GLU A 445 31.57 -4.77 -9.18
CA GLU A 445 31.91 -6.04 -8.52
C GLU A 445 33.33 -6.51 -8.81
N SER A 446 33.86 -6.22 -10.01
CA SER A 446 35.21 -6.61 -10.41
C SER A 446 36.33 -5.95 -9.59
N SER A 447 36.11 -4.75 -9.03
CA SER A 447 37.02 -4.14 -8.05
C SER A 447 36.42 -2.89 -7.39
N ALA A 448 36.47 -2.81 -6.06
CA ALA A 448 36.13 -1.59 -5.32
C ALA A 448 36.96 -0.36 -5.74
N LEU A 449 38.16 -0.55 -6.29
CA LEU A 449 39.02 0.51 -6.81
C LEU A 449 38.50 1.14 -8.12
N ASN A 450 37.68 0.42 -8.90
CA ASN A 450 37.12 0.95 -10.16
C ASN A 450 36.16 2.12 -9.91
N ARG A 451 35.46 2.10 -8.77
CA ARG A 451 34.59 3.20 -8.32
C ARG A 451 35.38 4.45 -7.92
N PHE A 452 36.58 4.28 -7.37
CA PHE A 452 37.43 5.38 -6.93
C PHE A 452 38.29 5.98 -8.04
N THR A 453 38.66 5.19 -9.05
CA THR A 453 39.53 5.62 -10.16
C THR A 453 38.76 6.25 -11.33
N GLY A 454 37.43 6.28 -11.29
CA GLY A 454 36.59 6.81 -12.37
C GLY A 454 36.50 5.89 -13.59
N ARG A 455 37.02 4.66 -13.52
CA ARG A 455 36.95 3.68 -14.62
C ARG A 455 35.52 3.27 -14.99
N CYS A 456 34.57 3.39 -14.06
CA CYS A 456 33.16 3.11 -14.35
C CYS A 456 32.41 4.31 -14.99
N ASN A 457 33.07 5.46 -15.20
CA ASN A 457 32.40 6.65 -15.78
C ASN A 457 31.88 6.39 -17.20
N ASP A 458 32.61 5.65 -18.03
CA ASP A 458 32.19 5.36 -19.40
C ASP A 458 30.99 4.40 -19.45
N VAL A 459 30.96 3.42 -18.53
CA VAL A 459 29.85 2.47 -18.37
C VAL A 459 28.62 3.18 -17.81
N ALA A 460 28.79 4.04 -16.81
CA ALA A 460 27.72 4.88 -16.27
C ALA A 460 27.16 5.83 -17.34
N ALA A 461 28.03 6.45 -18.14
CA ALA A 461 27.60 7.30 -19.26
C ALA A 461 26.86 6.52 -20.35
N ALA A 462 27.22 5.26 -20.60
CA ALA A 462 26.50 4.39 -21.51
C ALA A 462 25.10 4.04 -20.99
N LEU A 463 24.97 3.72 -19.70
CA LEU A 463 23.69 3.50 -19.05
C LEU A 463 22.79 4.74 -19.12
N ASP A 464 23.33 5.92 -18.81
CA ASP A 464 22.59 7.18 -18.88
C ASP A 464 22.08 7.48 -20.29
N ARG A 465 22.90 7.23 -21.33
CA ARG A 465 22.47 7.37 -22.73
C ARG A 465 21.30 6.43 -23.05
N CYS A 466 21.38 5.17 -22.61
CA CYS A 466 20.30 4.21 -22.82
C CYS A 466 19.02 4.63 -22.09
N LEU A 467 19.12 5.02 -20.82
CA LEU A 467 17.97 5.47 -20.02
C LEU A 467 17.30 6.70 -20.62
N ARG A 468 18.08 7.67 -21.12
CA ARG A 468 17.54 8.85 -21.82
C ARG A 468 16.87 8.48 -23.14
N ALA A 469 17.43 7.56 -23.90
CA ALA A 469 16.82 7.06 -25.13
C ALA A 469 15.49 6.36 -24.85
N ASN A 470 15.45 5.45 -23.88
CA ASN A 470 14.23 4.75 -23.46
C ASN A 470 13.17 5.74 -22.96
N LYS A 471 13.57 6.75 -22.16
CA LYS A 471 12.67 7.81 -21.71
C LYS A 471 12.05 8.58 -22.89
N ARG A 472 12.85 8.94 -23.91
CA ARG A 472 12.33 9.61 -25.12
C ARG A 472 11.32 8.75 -25.87
N THR A 473 11.57 7.45 -26.02
CA THR A 473 10.64 6.50 -26.64
C THR A 473 9.33 6.41 -25.87
N LYS A 474 9.39 6.27 -24.54
CA LYS A 474 8.20 6.23 -23.67
C LYS A 474 7.39 7.52 -23.72
N VAL A 475 8.05 8.68 -23.70
CA VAL A 475 7.42 9.99 -23.83
C VAL A 475 6.70 10.12 -25.18
N LYS A 476 7.33 9.69 -26.27
CA LYS A 476 6.71 9.69 -27.60
C LYS A 476 5.46 8.81 -27.65
N ALA A 477 5.54 7.58 -27.15
CA ALA A 477 4.40 6.66 -27.10
C ALA A 477 3.26 7.21 -26.21
N SER A 478 3.58 7.83 -25.08
CA SER A 478 2.58 8.46 -24.20
C SER A 478 1.91 9.67 -24.85
N LEU A 479 2.65 10.48 -25.62
CA LEU A 479 2.09 11.59 -26.40
C LEU A 479 1.14 11.09 -27.50
N GLU A 480 1.49 10.00 -28.19
CA GLU A 480 0.61 9.37 -29.19
C GLU A 480 -0.69 8.87 -28.57
N VAL A 481 -0.61 8.15 -27.44
CA VAL A 481 -1.80 7.72 -26.68
C VAL A 481 -2.64 8.90 -26.19
N ALA A 482 -2.00 9.98 -25.72
CA ALA A 482 -2.71 11.18 -25.28
C ALA A 482 -3.43 11.88 -26.44
N ARG A 483 -2.80 11.97 -27.62
CA ARG A 483 -3.40 12.50 -28.85
C ARG A 483 -4.60 11.65 -29.28
N GLU A 484 -4.49 10.32 -29.23
CA GLU A 484 -5.60 9.44 -29.59
C GLU A 484 -6.76 9.51 -28.60
N LYS A 485 -6.49 9.56 -27.29
CA LYS A 485 -7.52 9.80 -26.27
C LYS A 485 -8.23 11.13 -26.47
N ARG A 486 -7.47 12.18 -26.81
CA ARG A 486 -8.03 13.49 -27.11
C ARG A 486 -8.91 13.44 -28.36
N ARG A 487 -8.45 12.83 -29.45
CA ARG A 487 -9.25 12.66 -30.68
C ARG A 487 -10.57 11.94 -30.38
N ARG A 488 -10.51 10.83 -29.64
CA ARG A 488 -11.70 10.06 -29.25
C ARG A 488 -12.67 10.85 -28.36
N TRP A 489 -12.15 11.69 -27.47
CA TRP A 489 -12.97 12.58 -26.66
C TRP A 489 -13.62 13.68 -27.50
N GLU A 490 -12.88 14.27 -28.45
CA GLU A 490 -13.41 15.26 -29.38
C GLU A 490 -14.53 14.66 -30.26
N GLU A 491 -14.35 13.43 -30.76
CA GLU A 491 -15.39 12.66 -31.46
C GLU A 491 -16.66 12.47 -30.61
N LEU A 492 -16.51 12.03 -29.34
CA LEU A 492 -17.63 11.85 -28.41
C LEU A 492 -18.36 13.16 -28.08
N CYS A 493 -17.64 14.28 -27.96
CA CYS A 493 -18.25 15.58 -27.73
C CYS A 493 -19.11 16.02 -28.93
N VAL A 494 -18.65 15.77 -30.16
CA VAL A 494 -19.42 16.04 -31.37
C VAL A 494 -20.69 15.16 -31.41
N GLU A 495 -20.58 13.87 -31.11
CA GLU A 495 -21.73 12.95 -31.05
C GLU A 495 -22.78 13.39 -30.02
N GLN A 496 -22.36 13.99 -28.91
CA GLN A 496 -23.25 14.44 -27.83
C GLN A 496 -23.74 15.89 -28.00
N GLY A 497 -23.41 16.56 -29.10
CA GLY A 497 -23.81 17.95 -29.35
C GLY A 497 -23.14 18.97 -28.42
N LEU A 498 -22.01 18.61 -27.79
CA LEU A 498 -21.25 19.50 -26.93
C LEU A 498 -20.34 20.41 -27.77
N GLN A 499 -20.48 21.73 -27.62
CA GLN A 499 -19.59 22.68 -28.28
C GLN A 499 -18.21 22.68 -27.61
N LEU A 500 -17.20 22.22 -28.35
CA LEU A 500 -15.80 22.34 -27.97
C LEU A 500 -15.34 23.78 -28.18
N GLY A 501 -14.79 24.40 -27.13
CA GLY A 501 -14.19 25.73 -27.23
C GLY A 501 -12.98 25.74 -28.18
N PRO A 502 -12.57 26.91 -28.70
CA PRO A 502 -11.45 27.00 -29.63
C PRO A 502 -10.18 26.46 -28.99
N SER A 503 -9.51 25.54 -29.69
CA SER A 503 -8.19 25.04 -29.31
C SER A 503 -7.18 26.19 -29.28
N ARG A 504 -6.37 26.27 -28.22
CA ARG A 504 -5.30 27.29 -28.12
C ARG A 504 -4.31 27.10 -29.28
N PRO A 505 -3.88 28.17 -29.96
CA PRO A 505 -2.85 28.08 -30.99
C PRO A 505 -1.53 27.59 -30.36
N GLY A 506 -0.91 26.56 -30.95
CA GLY A 506 0.41 26.06 -30.55
C GLY A 506 0.45 24.80 -29.69
N ALA A 507 -0.64 24.01 -29.66
CA ALA A 507 -0.72 22.76 -28.89
C ALA A 507 -0.46 21.47 -29.72
N ASP A 508 0.11 21.58 -30.92
CA ASP A 508 0.44 20.44 -31.79
C ASP A 508 1.84 19.89 -31.56
#